data_AF-A0A9J6QXP0-F1
#
_entry.id   AF-A0A9J6QXP0-F1
#
_cell.length_a   1.000
_cell.length_b   1.000
_cell.length_c   1.000
_cell.angle_alpha   90.00
_cell.angle_beta   90.00
_cell.angle_gamma   90.00
#
_symmetry.space_group_name_H-M   'P 1'
#
loop_
_entity.id
_entity.type
_entity.pdbx_description
1 polymer ?
#
loop_
_entity_poly.entity_id
_entity_poly.type
_entity_poly.pdbx_seq_one_letter_code
_entity_poly.pdbx_strand_id
1 'polypeptide(L)'
;MKLSNAFFEKCDKITLEAVVKVINVNYGQGAEVLTHCKTLSEYSRFIHTVRENQKRMGDLKAAIEEAVKACVKEGILRDFLKRNGGEVVSFLYDELSREECETIRENDGYQTGREQGRKEGLEQGRTEGAIIKTIEKVKTKYLKHQSISQIADALEEPEADIAAILEVIKKYPDAEASELYKFLCR
;
A
#
# COMPACT_ATOMS: atom_id res chain seq x y z
N MET A 1 19.47 -7.11 24.73
CA MET A 1 18.64 -6.07 25.39
C MET A 1 17.27 -6.69 25.66
N LYS A 2 16.66 -6.42 26.83
CA LYS A 2 15.31 -6.89 27.15
C LYS A 2 14.28 -5.84 26.69
N LEU A 3 13.17 -6.29 26.12
CA LEU A 3 12.08 -5.40 25.68
C LEU A 3 11.49 -4.57 26.83
N SER A 4 11.36 -5.17 28.02
CA SER A 4 10.88 -4.53 29.25
C SER A 4 11.71 -3.29 29.66
N ASN A 5 12.97 -3.21 29.26
CA ASN A 5 13.81 -2.03 29.51
C ASN A 5 13.37 -0.81 28.70
N ALA A 6 12.73 -1.01 27.55
CA ALA A 6 12.29 0.05 26.63
C ALA A 6 10.90 0.62 26.96
N PHE A 7 10.14 0.01 27.89
CA PHE A 7 8.82 0.53 28.29
C PHE A 7 8.96 1.77 29.18
N PHE A 8 8.13 2.77 28.89
CA PHE A 8 8.04 4.03 29.62
C PHE A 8 7.52 3.81 31.05
N GLU A 9 6.50 2.96 31.19
CA GLU A 9 6.03 2.49 32.50
C GLU A 9 6.74 1.21 32.91
N LYS A 10 7.31 1.21 34.11
CA LYS A 10 7.89 0.02 34.73
C LYS A 10 6.77 -0.73 35.45
N CYS A 11 6.40 -1.89 34.91
CA CYS A 11 5.38 -2.74 35.47
C CYS A 11 6.04 -3.95 36.15
N ASP A 12 5.62 -4.28 37.38
CA ASP A 12 6.17 -5.41 38.14
C ASP A 12 5.83 -6.77 37.53
N LYS A 13 4.76 -6.83 36.71
CA LYS A 13 4.30 -8.06 36.05
C LYS A 13 4.53 -7.98 34.55
N ILE A 14 5.62 -8.61 34.08
CA ILE A 14 5.96 -8.71 32.66
C ILE A 14 5.19 -9.90 32.05
N THR A 15 4.21 -9.62 31.19
CA THR A 15 3.40 -10.64 30.51
C THR A 15 4.07 -11.22 29.25
N LEU A 16 5.03 -10.50 28.67
CA LEU A 16 5.79 -10.90 27.49
C LEU A 16 7.23 -10.34 27.59
N GLU A 17 8.23 -11.21 27.50
CA GLU A 17 9.64 -10.80 27.49
C GLU A 17 10.33 -11.30 26.21
N ALA A 18 10.71 -10.36 25.34
CA ALA A 18 11.54 -10.64 24.17
C ALA A 18 13.00 -10.31 24.48
N VAL A 19 13.89 -11.27 24.22
CA VAL A 19 15.34 -11.09 24.32
C VAL A 19 15.89 -11.03 22.91
N VAL A 20 16.48 -9.89 22.55
CA VAL A 20 17.08 -9.67 21.23
C VAL A 20 18.60 -9.58 21.32
N LYS A 21 19.27 -10.17 20.33
CA LYS A 21 20.71 -10.03 20.08
C LYS A 21 20.91 -8.95 19.02
N VAL A 22 21.61 -7.88 19.38
CA VAL A 22 22.01 -6.83 18.44
C VAL A 22 23.43 -7.13 17.97
N ILE A 23 23.64 -7.16 16.67
CA ILE A 23 24.95 -7.43 16.06
C ILE A 23 25.47 -6.14 15.45
N ASN A 24 26.66 -5.71 15.88
CA ASN A 24 27.33 -4.54 15.32
C ASN A 24 28.00 -4.91 14.00
N VAL A 25 27.37 -4.55 12.88
CA VAL A 25 27.86 -4.83 11.53
C VAL A 25 28.79 -3.76 10.98
N ASN A 26 29.31 -2.84 11.80
CA ASN A 26 30.31 -1.87 11.35
C ASN A 26 31.58 -2.59 10.90
N TYR A 27 32.16 -2.12 9.79
CA TYR A 27 33.36 -2.72 9.21
C TYR A 27 34.51 -2.72 10.22
N GLY A 28 35.23 -3.85 10.32
CA GLY A 28 36.35 -4.01 11.25
C GLY A 28 35.98 -4.29 12.71
N GLN A 29 34.69 -4.37 13.08
CA GLN A 29 34.24 -4.66 14.46
C GLN A 29 34.04 -6.16 14.74
N GLY A 30 34.52 -7.05 13.86
CA GLY A 30 34.53 -8.51 14.12
C GLY A 30 33.17 -9.21 14.07
N ALA A 31 32.16 -8.64 13.40
CA ALA A 31 30.88 -9.30 13.20
C ALA A 31 31.01 -10.54 12.30
N GLU A 32 30.83 -11.72 12.88
CA GLU A 32 30.86 -13.00 12.18
C GLU A 32 29.87 -13.08 11.01
N VAL A 33 28.73 -12.40 11.08
CA VAL A 33 27.77 -12.37 9.96
C VAL A 33 28.37 -11.74 8.68
N LEU A 34 29.38 -10.87 8.81
CA LEU A 34 30.07 -10.27 7.66
C LEU A 34 30.98 -11.28 6.96
N THR A 35 31.50 -12.30 7.66
CA THR A 35 32.34 -13.33 7.01
C THR A 35 31.50 -14.30 6.18
N HIS A 36 30.23 -14.45 6.53
CA HIS A 36 29.30 -15.38 5.87
C HIS A 36 28.47 -14.71 4.77
N CYS A 37 28.33 -13.38 4.76
CA CYS A 37 27.53 -12.63 3.78
C CYS A 37 28.38 -11.57 3.06
N LYS A 38 28.81 -11.91 1.83
CA LYS A 38 29.62 -11.04 0.98
C LYS A 38 28.95 -9.68 0.73
N THR A 39 27.67 -9.66 0.35
CA THR A 39 26.94 -8.41 0.07
C THR A 39 26.88 -7.51 1.29
N LEU A 40 26.61 -8.07 2.49
CA LEU A 40 26.56 -7.30 3.72
C LEU A 40 27.96 -6.80 4.13
N SER A 41 29.00 -7.60 3.93
CA SER A 41 30.39 -7.18 4.12
C SER A 41 30.78 -6.03 3.20
N GLU A 42 30.43 -6.11 1.91
CA GLU A 42 30.68 -5.05 0.93
C GLU A 42 29.91 -3.77 1.28
N TYR A 43 28.65 -3.89 1.68
CA TYR A 43 27.86 -2.76 2.17
C TYR A 43 28.46 -2.10 3.41
N SER A 44 28.84 -2.91 4.41
CA SER A 44 29.50 -2.44 5.62
C SER A 44 30.78 -1.66 5.29
N ARG A 45 31.57 -2.17 4.34
CA ARG A 45 32.79 -1.51 3.84
C ARG A 45 32.48 -0.21 3.10
N PHE A 46 31.45 -0.17 2.26
CA PHE A 46 31.00 1.05 1.58
C PHE A 46 30.58 2.14 2.58
N ILE A 47 29.76 1.83 3.58
CA ILE A 47 29.34 2.77 4.62
C ILE A 47 30.55 3.27 5.44
N HIS A 48 31.51 2.40 5.71
CA HIS A 48 32.76 2.81 6.35
C HIS A 48 33.53 3.82 5.50
N THR A 49 33.67 3.60 4.19
CA THR A 49 34.31 4.54 3.25
C THR A 49 33.59 5.89 3.20
N VAL A 50 32.25 5.91 3.18
CA VAL A 50 31.46 7.15 3.22
C VAL A 50 31.79 7.96 4.48
N ARG A 51 31.83 7.31 5.66
CA ARG A 51 32.12 7.99 6.93
C ARG A 51 33.56 8.54 6.98
N GLU A 52 34.53 7.79 6.49
CA GLU A 52 35.92 8.24 6.46
C GLU A 52 36.09 9.41 5.48
N ASN A 53 35.44 9.35 4.31
CA ASN A 53 35.41 10.47 3.37
C ASN A 53 34.72 11.69 3.99
N GLN A 54 33.61 11.51 4.72
CA GLN A 54 32.89 12.61 5.38
C GLN A 54 33.78 13.30 6.42
N LYS A 55 34.50 12.54 7.25
CA LYS A 55 35.48 13.09 8.20
C LYS A 55 36.60 13.87 7.52
N ARG A 56 37.06 13.38 6.35
CA ARG A 56 38.16 14.01 5.59
C ARG A 56 37.71 15.27 4.84
N MET A 57 36.51 15.26 4.28
CA MET A 57 36.05 16.28 3.32
C MET A 57 35.11 17.32 3.94
N GLY A 58 34.44 16.99 5.06
CA GLY A 58 33.48 17.87 5.72
C GLY A 58 32.13 18.03 5.00
N ASP A 59 32.03 17.60 3.74
CA ASP A 59 30.79 17.57 2.95
C ASP A 59 30.31 16.13 2.76
N LEU A 60 29.09 15.84 3.22
CA LEU A 60 28.46 14.53 3.12
C LEU A 60 28.22 14.16 1.65
N LYS A 61 27.78 15.10 0.81
CA LYS A 61 27.46 14.81 -0.60
C LYS A 61 28.71 14.38 -1.36
N ALA A 62 29.76 15.20 -1.31
CA ALA A 62 31.03 14.87 -1.93
C ALA A 62 31.65 13.59 -1.35
N ALA A 63 31.47 13.34 -0.05
CA ALA A 63 31.94 12.10 0.57
C ALA A 63 31.25 10.85 0.02
N ILE A 64 29.92 10.90 -0.19
CA ILE A 64 29.15 9.80 -0.78
C ILE A 64 29.55 9.61 -2.24
N GLU A 65 29.61 10.68 -3.04
CA GLU A 65 30.01 10.62 -4.45
C GLU A 65 31.41 10.01 -4.63
N GLU A 66 32.36 10.42 -3.79
CA GLU A 66 33.72 9.88 -3.81
C GLU A 66 33.75 8.41 -3.35
N ALA A 67 32.96 8.05 -2.34
CA ALA A 67 32.85 6.67 -1.86
C ALA A 67 32.25 5.74 -2.93
N VAL A 68 31.25 6.20 -3.68
CA VAL A 68 30.66 5.46 -4.80
C VAL A 68 31.72 5.19 -5.87
N LYS A 69 32.49 6.21 -6.28
CA LYS A 69 33.57 6.05 -7.27
C LYS A 69 34.66 5.07 -6.79
N ALA A 70 35.12 5.23 -5.56
CA ALA A 70 36.16 4.37 -4.98
C ALA A 70 35.69 2.91 -4.87
N CYS A 71 34.47 2.68 -4.36
CA CYS A 71 33.92 1.33 -4.16
C CYS A 71 33.66 0.62 -5.50
N VAL A 72 33.17 1.33 -6.52
CA VAL A 72 33.03 0.77 -7.87
C VAL A 72 34.37 0.34 -8.45
N LYS A 73 35.43 1.15 -8.25
CA LYS A 73 36.79 0.83 -8.70
C LYS A 73 37.39 -0.37 -7.97
N GLU A 74 37.15 -0.48 -6.67
CA GLU A 74 37.61 -1.59 -5.83
C GLU A 74 36.77 -2.88 -5.96
N GLY A 75 35.68 -2.83 -6.72
CA GLY A 75 34.79 -3.98 -6.93
C GLY A 75 33.78 -4.22 -5.80
N ILE A 76 33.62 -3.27 -4.87
CA ILE A 76 32.69 -3.32 -3.74
C ILE A 76 31.31 -2.86 -4.19
N LEU A 77 30.28 -3.69 -4.04
CA LEU A 77 28.92 -3.41 -4.53
C LEU A 77 28.89 -2.92 -5.99
N ARG A 78 29.88 -3.31 -6.80
CA ARG A 78 30.18 -2.66 -8.09
C ARG A 78 28.98 -2.57 -9.01
N ASP A 79 28.29 -3.69 -9.22
CA ASP A 79 27.21 -3.75 -10.19
C ASP A 79 25.95 -3.03 -9.67
N PHE A 80 25.75 -2.99 -8.35
CA PHE A 80 24.69 -2.23 -7.69
C PHE A 80 24.95 -0.72 -7.78
N LEU A 81 26.14 -0.27 -7.37
CA LEU A 81 26.53 1.15 -7.39
C LEU A 81 26.66 1.71 -8.81
N LYS A 82 27.01 0.89 -9.81
CA LYS A 82 26.99 1.31 -11.21
C LYS A 82 25.59 1.59 -11.74
N ARG A 83 24.60 0.81 -11.31
CA ARG A 83 23.20 0.97 -11.76
C ARG A 83 22.47 2.06 -10.98
N ASN A 84 22.70 2.11 -9.67
CA ASN A 84 21.91 2.90 -8.73
C ASN A 84 22.70 4.02 -8.06
N GLY A 85 23.92 4.34 -8.53
CA GLY A 85 24.82 5.27 -7.84
C GLY A 85 24.24 6.66 -7.60
N GLY A 86 23.47 7.20 -8.55
CA GLY A 86 22.78 8.49 -8.38
C GLY A 86 21.68 8.45 -7.33
N GLU A 87 20.88 7.38 -7.31
CA GLU A 87 19.85 7.17 -6.28
C GLU A 87 20.46 6.95 -4.90
N VAL A 88 21.59 6.23 -4.82
CA VAL A 88 22.33 6.04 -3.55
C VAL A 88 22.88 7.36 -3.03
N VAL A 89 23.37 8.24 -3.91
CA VAL A 89 23.79 9.60 -3.53
C VAL A 89 22.61 10.39 -3.00
N SER A 90 21.48 10.41 -3.71
CA SER A 90 20.27 11.09 -3.23
C SER A 90 19.82 10.53 -1.90
N PHE A 91 19.62 9.21 -1.81
CA PHE A 91 19.11 8.54 -0.62
C PHE A 91 20.00 8.66 0.63
N LEU A 92 21.33 8.72 0.46
CA LEU A 92 22.25 8.87 1.59
C LEU A 92 22.52 10.33 1.95
N TYR A 93 22.36 11.25 1.00
CA TYR A 93 22.53 12.68 1.22
C TYR A 93 21.27 13.33 1.77
N ASP A 94 20.12 12.93 1.22
CA ASP A 94 18.80 13.23 1.75
C ASP A 94 18.68 12.42 3.04
N GLU A 95 19.21 12.97 4.15
CA GLU A 95 18.98 12.44 5.49
C GLU A 95 17.47 12.35 5.69
N LEU A 96 16.87 11.19 5.40
CA LEU A 96 15.47 10.98 5.68
C LEU A 96 15.32 10.97 7.19
N SER A 97 14.85 12.10 7.71
CA SER A 97 14.40 12.19 9.08
C SER A 97 13.30 11.16 9.31
N ARG A 98 13.14 10.75 10.57
CA ARG A 98 12.05 9.84 10.94
C ARG A 98 10.69 10.38 10.52
N GLU A 99 10.52 11.70 10.56
CA GLU A 99 9.32 12.43 10.17
C GLU A 99 9.06 12.37 8.66
N GLU A 100 10.10 12.43 7.82
CA GLU A 100 9.96 12.26 6.37
C GLU A 100 9.65 10.82 5.99
N CYS A 101 10.26 9.83 6.67
CA CYS A 101 9.87 8.42 6.51
C CYS A 101 8.41 8.17 6.87
N GLU A 102 7.91 8.82 7.93
CA GLU A 102 6.52 8.74 8.36
C GLU A 102 5.58 9.40 7.34
N THR A 103 5.96 10.58 6.84
CA THR A 103 5.23 11.32 5.80
C THR A 103 5.13 10.53 4.49
N ILE A 104 6.20 9.85 4.06
CA ILE A 104 6.17 8.97 2.88
C ILE A 104 5.19 7.81 3.11
N ARG A 105 5.24 7.18 4.29
CA ARG A 105 4.32 6.09 4.66
C ARG A 105 2.87 6.54 4.67
N GLU A 106 2.60 7.73 5.22
CA GLU A 106 1.26 8.34 5.23
C GLU A 106 0.79 8.67 3.82
N ASN A 107 1.65 9.25 2.99
CA ASN A 107 1.33 9.57 1.59
C ASN A 107 1.08 8.30 0.77
N ASP A 108 1.91 7.27 0.89
CA ASP A 108 1.71 6.00 0.20
C ASP A 108 0.41 5.32 0.65
N GLY A 109 0.13 5.35 1.96
CA GLY A 109 -1.14 4.88 2.52
C GLY A 109 -2.34 5.68 2.02
N TYR A 110 -2.21 7.01 1.95
CA TYR A 110 -3.24 7.90 1.45
C TYR A 110 -3.51 7.69 -0.04
N GLN A 111 -2.46 7.57 -0.88
CA GLN A 111 -2.60 7.32 -2.31
C GLN A 111 -3.22 5.95 -2.56
N THR A 112 -2.75 4.92 -1.85
CA THR A 112 -3.32 3.57 -1.94
C THR A 112 -4.79 3.57 -1.53
N GLY A 113 -5.12 4.19 -0.40
CA GLY A 113 -6.51 4.32 0.08
C GLY A 113 -7.40 5.10 -0.88
N ARG A 114 -6.89 6.19 -1.48
CA ARG A 114 -7.62 6.98 -2.47
C ARG A 114 -7.85 6.19 -3.75
N GLU A 115 -6.86 5.45 -4.24
CA GLU A 115 -7.02 4.63 -5.44
C GLU A 115 -8.00 3.48 -5.20
N GLN A 116 -7.89 2.81 -4.05
CA GLN A 116 -8.80 1.74 -3.67
C GLN A 116 -10.24 2.26 -3.51
N GLY A 117 -10.45 3.35 -2.76
CA GLY A 117 -11.78 3.95 -2.62
C GLY A 117 -12.37 4.43 -3.94
N ARG A 118 -11.54 4.92 -4.88
CA ARG A 118 -12.00 5.26 -6.23
C ARG A 118 -12.40 4.03 -7.03
N LYS A 119 -11.66 2.92 -6.93
CA LYS A 119 -12.01 1.65 -7.60
C LYS A 119 -13.30 1.09 -7.04
N GLU A 120 -13.41 0.98 -5.72
CA GLU A 120 -14.60 0.49 -5.02
C GLU A 120 -15.84 1.35 -5.35
N GLY A 121 -15.71 2.68 -5.29
CA GLY A 121 -16.81 3.58 -5.64
C GLY A 121 -17.23 3.51 -7.11
N LEU A 122 -16.29 3.30 -8.03
CA LEU A 122 -16.60 3.10 -9.46
C LEU A 122 -17.33 1.78 -9.70
N GLU A 123 -16.90 0.72 -9.01
CA GLU A 123 -17.50 -0.61 -9.11
C GLU A 123 -18.91 -0.61 -8.53
N GLN A 124 -19.09 -0.06 -7.32
CA GLN A 124 -20.40 0.14 -6.71
C GLN A 124 -21.31 0.99 -7.61
N GLY A 125 -20.84 2.12 -8.12
CA GLY A 125 -21.65 2.96 -9.00
C GLY A 125 -22.06 2.27 -10.31
N ARG A 126 -21.21 1.38 -10.86
CA ARG A 126 -21.56 0.56 -12.03
C ARG A 126 -22.62 -0.47 -11.71
N THR A 127 -22.50 -1.18 -10.58
CA THR A 127 -23.49 -2.18 -10.17
C THR A 127 -24.83 -1.53 -9.86
N GLU A 128 -24.82 -0.41 -9.13
CA GLU A 128 -26.03 0.38 -8.82
C GLU A 128 -26.71 0.85 -10.11
N GLY A 129 -25.95 1.46 -11.02
CA GLY A 129 -26.48 1.94 -12.30
C GLY A 129 -27.06 0.82 -13.18
N ALA A 130 -26.46 -0.37 -13.16
CA ALA A 130 -27.00 -1.52 -13.89
C ALA A 130 -28.36 -1.96 -13.33
N ILE A 131 -28.48 -2.06 -12.00
CA ILE A 131 -29.74 -2.47 -11.35
C ILE A 131 -30.83 -1.40 -11.55
N ILE A 132 -30.51 -0.12 -11.40
CA ILE A 132 -31.44 0.99 -11.66
C ILE A 132 -31.98 0.92 -13.09
N LYS A 133 -31.11 0.70 -14.07
CA LYS A 133 -31.51 0.53 -15.48
C LYS A 133 -32.40 -0.69 -15.69
N THR A 134 -32.17 -1.79 -14.97
CA THR A 134 -33.06 -2.96 -15.01
C THR A 134 -34.43 -2.61 -14.44
N ILE A 135 -34.49 -1.91 -13.29
CA ILE A 135 -35.76 -1.45 -12.70
C ILE A 135 -36.55 -0.56 -13.67
N GLU A 136 -35.89 0.39 -14.34
CA GLU A 136 -36.54 1.25 -15.36
C GLU A 136 -37.17 0.42 -16.49
N LYS A 137 -36.44 -0.58 -16.99
CA LYS A 137 -36.94 -1.48 -18.04
C LYS A 137 -38.12 -2.31 -17.55
N VAL A 138 -38.05 -2.86 -16.34
CA VAL A 138 -39.15 -3.62 -15.73
C VAL A 138 -40.38 -2.74 -15.56
N LYS A 139 -40.24 -1.53 -15.02
CA LYS A 139 -41.34 -0.56 -14.85
C LYS A 139 -42.00 -0.23 -16.20
N THR A 140 -41.19 0.05 -17.23
CA THR A 140 -41.68 0.34 -18.59
C THR A 140 -42.44 -0.84 -19.20
N LYS A 141 -41.94 -2.06 -19.05
CA LYS A 141 -42.57 -3.27 -19.59
C LYS A 141 -43.84 -3.65 -18.82
N TYR A 142 -43.85 -3.46 -17.51
CA TYR A 142 -45.03 -3.64 -16.67
C TYR A 142 -46.16 -2.69 -17.05
N LEU A 143 -45.86 -1.40 -17.30
CA LEU A 143 -46.83 -0.42 -17.77
C LEU A 143 -47.39 -0.75 -19.16
N LYS A 144 -46.69 -1.57 -19.95
CA LYS A 144 -47.18 -2.14 -21.23
C LYS A 144 -48.01 -3.42 -21.05
N HIS A 145 -48.39 -3.77 -19.82
CA HIS A 145 -49.18 -4.95 -19.47
C HIS A 145 -48.52 -6.30 -19.85
N GLN A 146 -47.18 -6.35 -19.87
CA GLN A 146 -46.46 -7.62 -20.09
C GLN A 146 -46.51 -8.49 -18.82
N SER A 147 -46.59 -9.82 -19.00
CA SER A 147 -46.55 -10.77 -17.88
C SER A 147 -45.14 -10.92 -17.30
N ILE A 148 -45.03 -11.44 -16.07
CA ILE A 148 -43.72 -11.67 -15.40
C ILE A 148 -42.80 -12.53 -16.28
N SER A 149 -43.33 -13.63 -16.82
CA SER A 149 -42.60 -14.53 -17.73
C SER A 149 -42.11 -13.81 -18.99
N GLN A 150 -42.93 -12.95 -19.61
CA GLN A 150 -42.52 -12.17 -20.79
C GLN A 150 -41.45 -11.12 -20.46
N ILE A 151 -41.46 -10.55 -19.26
CA ILE A 151 -40.47 -9.56 -18.81
C ILE A 151 -39.14 -10.26 -18.49
N ALA A 152 -39.20 -11.40 -17.78
CA ALA A 152 -38.04 -12.22 -17.46
C ALA A 152 -37.32 -12.69 -18.72
N ASP A 153 -38.05 -13.30 -19.67
CA ASP A 153 -37.50 -13.73 -20.96
C ASP A 153 -36.88 -12.57 -21.74
N ALA A 154 -37.53 -11.39 -21.76
CA ALA A 154 -37.05 -10.25 -22.52
C ALA A 154 -35.87 -9.51 -21.89
N LEU A 155 -35.60 -9.72 -20.61
CA LEU A 155 -34.46 -9.13 -19.89
C LEU A 155 -33.37 -10.15 -19.60
N GLU A 156 -33.62 -11.44 -19.86
CA GLU A 156 -32.74 -12.56 -19.49
C GLU A 156 -32.46 -12.60 -17.98
N GLU A 157 -33.43 -12.18 -17.17
CA GLU A 157 -33.37 -12.11 -15.71
C GLU A 157 -34.30 -13.16 -15.08
N PRO A 158 -33.98 -13.70 -13.90
CA PRO A 158 -34.84 -14.67 -13.22
C PRO A 158 -36.23 -14.11 -12.91
N GLU A 159 -37.28 -14.92 -13.09
CA GLU A 159 -38.66 -14.51 -12.75
C GLU A 159 -38.82 -14.08 -11.28
N ALA A 160 -38.02 -14.66 -10.37
CA ALA A 160 -37.98 -14.28 -8.96
C ALA A 160 -37.52 -12.83 -8.76
N ASP A 161 -36.48 -12.40 -9.48
CA ASP A 161 -35.94 -11.04 -9.39
C ASP A 161 -36.91 -10.02 -9.99
N ILE A 162 -37.53 -10.37 -11.12
CA ILE A 162 -38.60 -9.56 -11.72
C ILE A 162 -39.80 -9.43 -10.77
N ALA A 163 -40.21 -10.52 -10.13
CA ALA A 163 -41.30 -10.49 -9.16
C ALA A 163 -41.00 -9.57 -7.97
N ALA A 164 -39.79 -9.65 -7.40
CA ALA A 164 -39.34 -8.79 -6.31
C ALA A 164 -39.36 -7.30 -6.71
N ILE A 165 -38.84 -6.96 -7.89
CA ILE A 165 -38.87 -5.58 -8.41
C ILE A 165 -40.32 -5.09 -8.58
N LEU A 166 -41.21 -5.94 -9.11
CA LEU A 166 -42.61 -5.59 -9.33
C LEU A 166 -43.38 -5.40 -8.01
N GLU A 167 -43.07 -6.13 -6.95
CA GLU A 167 -43.67 -5.90 -5.63
C GLU A 167 -43.36 -4.49 -5.13
N VAL A 168 -42.11 -4.05 -5.26
CA VAL A 168 -41.68 -2.70 -4.84
C VAL A 168 -42.31 -1.63 -5.73
N ILE A 169 -42.39 -1.84 -7.05
CA ILE A 169 -43.07 -0.92 -7.97
C ILE A 169 -44.56 -0.78 -7.63
N LYS A 170 -45.25 -1.87 -7.31
CA LYS A 170 -46.67 -1.82 -6.91
C LYS A 170 -46.88 -1.08 -5.59
N LYS A 171 -45.93 -1.21 -4.66
CA LYS A 171 -45.95 -0.53 -3.36
C LYS A 171 -45.65 0.96 -3.49
N TYR A 172 -44.81 1.35 -4.45
CA TYR A 172 -44.39 2.73 -4.69
C TYR A 172 -44.48 3.09 -6.19
N PRO A 173 -45.70 3.26 -6.74
CA PRO A 173 -45.91 3.43 -8.19
C PRO A 173 -45.29 4.73 -8.74
N ASP A 174 -45.31 5.79 -7.94
CA ASP A 174 -44.82 7.12 -8.33
C ASP A 174 -43.31 7.31 -8.09
N ALA A 175 -42.64 6.33 -7.48
CA ALA A 175 -41.21 6.42 -7.18
C ALA A 175 -40.33 6.24 -8.42
N GLU A 176 -39.22 6.97 -8.46
CA GLU A 176 -38.21 6.86 -9.51
C GLU A 176 -37.37 5.59 -9.34
N ALA A 177 -36.73 5.11 -10.41
CA ALA A 177 -35.97 3.85 -10.37
C ALA A 177 -34.81 3.86 -9.36
N SER A 178 -34.20 5.04 -9.11
CA SER A 178 -33.17 5.23 -8.10
C SER A 178 -33.70 5.14 -6.65
N GLU A 179 -34.97 5.47 -6.44
CA GLU A 179 -35.64 5.34 -5.13
C GLU A 179 -36.09 3.90 -4.91
N LEU A 180 -36.63 3.26 -5.95
CA LEU A 180 -36.98 1.85 -5.96
C LEU A 180 -35.76 0.95 -5.66
N TYR A 181 -34.59 1.30 -6.21
CA TYR A 181 -33.33 0.62 -5.88
C TYR A 181 -33.03 0.65 -4.37
N LYS A 182 -33.17 1.82 -3.72
CA LYS A 182 -32.95 1.95 -2.28
C LYS A 182 -33.94 1.14 -1.44
N PHE A 183 -35.15 0.91 -1.95
CA PHE A 183 -36.15 0.06 -1.29
C PHE A 183 -35.89 -1.43 -1.47
N LEU A 184 -35.21 -1.84 -2.56
CA LEU A 184 -34.78 -3.23 -2.79
C LEU A 184 -33.54 -3.61 -1.99
N CYS A 185 -32.65 -2.65 -1.70
CA CYS A 185 -31.43 -2.87 -0.92
C CYS A 185 -31.62 -2.77 0.60
N ARG A 186 -32.85 -2.59 1.09
CA ARG A 186 -33.20 -2.48 2.51
C ARG A 186 -33.94 -3.72 3.00
#